data_AF-A0A9D6CS47-F1
#
_entry.id   AF-A0A9D6CS47-F1
#
_cell.length_a   1.000
_cell.length_b   1.000
_cell.length_c   1.000
_cell.angle_alpha   90.00
_cell.angle_beta   90.00
_cell.angle_gamma   90.00
#
_symmetry.space_group_name_H-M   'P 1'
#
loop_
_entity.id
_entity.type
_entity.pdbx_description
1 polymer ?
#
loop_
_entity_poly.entity_id
_entity_poly.type
_entity_poly.pdbx_seq_one_letter_code
_entity_poly.pdbx_strand_id
1 'polypeptide(L)'
;MTSERLVATVPEVQDLLRDSHRVQQAFPKARSADAGAAVSDDPFVAFLTCPGDPTDPWALFGLRSEEAYWMQASFNECGADVAASAEWALKQWGVPLLVVLAHQATCRFSPGACGLKAARKAVADLRFLLGMDRGLAIVVARRNGAGLMELDGPAPPDLAALQMCKSRKAGVERPVGAR
;
A
#
# COMPACT_ATOMS: atom_id res chain seq x y z
N MET A 1 -11.73 -17.67 -4.20
CA MET A 1 -10.58 -17.39 -3.32
C MET A 1 -10.97 -16.26 -2.38
N THR A 2 -10.94 -16.48 -1.07
CA THR A 2 -11.25 -15.46 -0.07
C THR A 2 -10.10 -14.47 0.00
N SER A 3 -10.34 -13.19 -0.29
CA SER A 3 -9.35 -12.13 -0.04
C SER A 3 -9.07 -12.08 1.47
N GLU A 4 -7.84 -12.39 1.87
CA GLU A 4 -7.41 -12.20 3.26
C GLU A 4 -7.25 -10.70 3.50
N ARG A 5 -8.08 -10.15 4.40
CA ARG A 5 -7.89 -8.77 4.86
C ARG A 5 -6.87 -8.76 5.98
N LEU A 6 -5.69 -8.22 5.71
CA LEU A 6 -4.75 -7.90 6.78
C LEU A 6 -4.95 -6.47 7.22
N VAL A 7 -5.01 -6.28 8.54
CA VAL A 7 -4.97 -4.97 9.16
C VAL A 7 -3.58 -4.73 9.74
N ALA A 8 -2.90 -3.68 9.30
CA ALA A 8 -1.61 -3.24 9.83
C ALA A 8 -1.63 -1.76 10.21
N THR A 9 -0.73 -1.36 11.10
CA THR A 9 -0.57 0.06 11.50
C THR A 9 0.43 0.76 10.59
N VAL A 10 0.36 2.10 10.48
CA VAL A 10 1.33 2.88 9.69
C VAL A 10 2.80 2.56 10.05
N PRO A 11 3.20 2.44 11.33
CA PRO A 11 4.56 2.01 11.67
C PRO A 11 4.96 0.65 11.09
N GLU A 12 4.06 -0.33 11.05
CA GLU A 12 4.35 -1.64 10.44
C GLU A 12 4.55 -1.54 8.94
N VAL A 13 3.80 -0.65 8.28
CA VAL A 13 3.96 -0.37 6.86
C VAL A 13 5.26 0.39 6.60
N GLN A 14 5.60 1.36 7.45
CA GLN A 14 6.87 2.06 7.39
C GLN A 14 8.03 1.09 7.55
N ASP A 15 7.93 0.13 8.47
CA ASP A 15 8.97 -0.87 8.68
C ASP A 15 9.07 -1.87 7.51
N LEU A 16 7.93 -2.23 6.90
CA LEU A 16 7.94 -2.99 5.65
C LEU A 16 8.61 -2.19 4.52
N LEU A 17 8.17 -0.95 4.29
CA LEU A 17 8.60 -0.13 3.17
C LEU A 17 10.04 0.38 3.31
N ARG A 18 10.56 0.54 4.52
CA ARG A 18 11.97 0.90 4.77
C ARG A 18 12.94 -0.22 4.38
N ASP A 19 12.49 -1.46 4.34
CA ASP A 19 13.29 -2.59 3.87
C ASP A 19 12.89 -2.93 2.42
N SER A 20 13.39 -2.13 1.48
CA SER A 20 13.15 -2.29 0.04
C SER A 20 13.45 -3.70 -0.45
N HIS A 21 14.46 -4.36 0.12
CA HIS A 21 14.80 -5.74 -0.17
C HIS A 21 13.69 -6.70 0.28
N ARG A 22 13.13 -6.54 1.47
CA ARG A 22 11.94 -7.30 1.91
C ARG A 22 10.74 -7.05 1.01
N VAL A 23 10.50 -5.81 0.58
CA VAL A 23 9.39 -5.52 -0.35
C VAL A 23 9.58 -6.25 -1.67
N GLN A 24 10.79 -6.22 -2.24
CA GLN A 24 11.10 -6.92 -3.48
C GLN A 24 11.05 -8.45 -3.34
N GLN A 25 11.41 -9.00 -2.18
CA GLN A 25 11.26 -10.44 -1.90
C GLN A 25 9.80 -10.85 -1.70
N ALA A 26 9.03 -10.02 -0.99
CA ALA A 26 7.60 -10.19 -0.75
C ALA A 26 6.78 -10.07 -2.04
N PHE A 27 7.21 -9.17 -2.92
CA PHE A 27 6.56 -8.84 -4.17
C PHE A 27 7.61 -8.85 -5.29
N PRO A 28 8.02 -10.05 -5.74
CA PRO A 28 9.01 -10.16 -6.79
C PRO A 28 8.51 -9.42 -8.03
N LYS A 29 9.36 -8.51 -8.53
CA LYS A 29 9.14 -7.77 -9.76
C LYS A 29 8.73 -8.77 -10.84
N ALA A 30 7.63 -8.51 -11.55
CA ALA A 30 7.37 -9.21 -12.80
C ALA A 30 8.53 -8.84 -13.72
N ARG A 31 9.54 -9.72 -13.84
CA ARG A 31 10.71 -9.45 -14.65
C ARG A 31 10.24 -9.25 -16.08
N SER A 32 10.34 -8.02 -16.58
CA SER A 32 10.46 -7.80 -18.02
C SER A 32 11.62 -8.67 -18.50
N ALA A 33 11.40 -9.42 -19.59
CA ALA A 33 12.39 -10.34 -20.14
C ALA A 33 13.72 -9.64 -20.53
N ASP A 34 13.72 -8.32 -20.62
CA ASP A 34 14.85 -7.50 -21.11
C ASP A 34 15.67 -6.81 -20.01
N ALA A 35 15.36 -6.97 -18.73
CA ALA A 35 16.07 -6.26 -17.65
C ALA A 35 17.29 -7.04 -17.13
N GLY A 36 18.46 -6.73 -17.71
CA GLY A 36 19.77 -7.17 -17.21
C GLY A 36 20.02 -6.75 -15.76
N ALA A 37 20.66 -7.62 -14.99
CA ALA A 37 20.85 -7.49 -13.55
C ALA A 37 21.78 -6.31 -13.16
N ALA A 38 21.17 -5.24 -12.69
CA ALA A 38 21.75 -4.35 -11.69
C ALA A 38 20.67 -4.11 -10.63
N VAL A 39 21.04 -4.07 -9.35
CA VAL A 39 20.14 -3.61 -8.28
C VAL A 39 19.94 -2.11 -8.52
N SER A 40 18.97 -1.81 -9.38
CA SER A 40 18.61 -0.47 -9.82
C SER A 40 17.89 0.23 -8.69
N ASP A 41 18.10 1.54 -8.56
CA ASP A 41 17.28 2.51 -7.82
C ASP A 41 15.86 2.60 -8.43
N ASP A 42 15.22 1.44 -8.63
CA ASP A 42 13.91 1.33 -9.24
C ASP A 42 12.82 1.50 -8.16
N PRO A 43 11.74 2.22 -8.49
CA PRO A 43 10.61 2.32 -7.59
C PRO A 43 10.03 0.93 -7.30
N PHE A 44 9.88 0.63 -6.02
CA PHE A 44 9.26 -0.62 -5.58
C PHE A 44 7.85 -0.39 -5.03
N VAL A 45 7.41 0.86 -4.92
CA VAL A 45 6.06 1.22 -4.50
C VAL A 45 5.49 2.35 -5.36
N ALA A 46 4.22 2.25 -5.73
CA ALA A 46 3.46 3.29 -6.38
C ALA A 46 2.43 3.84 -5.39
N PHE A 47 2.36 5.14 -5.21
CA PHE A 47 1.36 5.80 -4.39
C PHE A 47 0.26 6.40 -5.27
N LEU A 48 -0.99 6.20 -4.87
CA LEU A 48 -2.13 6.97 -5.32
C LEU A 48 -2.65 7.80 -4.15
N THR A 49 -2.54 9.11 -4.24
CA THR A 49 -3.14 10.05 -3.26
C THR A 49 -4.22 10.89 -3.93
N CYS A 50 -5.01 11.59 -3.13
CA CYS A 50 -5.78 12.71 -3.65
C CYS A 50 -4.99 14.02 -3.42
N PRO A 51 -5.00 14.96 -4.39
CA PRO A 51 -4.28 16.23 -4.26
C PRO A 51 -4.80 17.12 -3.12
N GLY A 52 -5.96 16.77 -2.56
CA GLY A 52 -6.54 17.42 -1.39
C GLY A 52 -5.96 16.89 -0.07
N ASP A 53 -5.09 15.88 -0.11
CA ASP A 53 -4.31 15.41 1.03
C ASP A 53 -2.97 16.16 1.08
N PRO A 54 -2.65 16.91 2.15
CA PRO A 54 -1.34 17.53 2.31
C PRO A 54 -0.23 16.52 2.65
N THR A 55 -0.55 15.23 2.76
CA THR A 55 0.42 14.18 3.11
C THR A 55 1.39 13.94 1.97
N ASP A 56 2.67 14.18 2.22
CA ASP A 56 3.76 13.69 1.39
C ASP A 56 4.01 12.19 1.67
N PRO A 57 3.83 11.29 0.69
CA PRO A 57 4.06 9.87 0.88
C PRO A 57 5.52 9.52 1.15
N TRP A 58 6.50 10.24 0.58
CA TRP A 58 7.91 9.98 0.85
C TRP A 58 8.25 10.26 2.31
N ALA A 59 7.89 11.44 2.79
CA ALA A 59 8.08 11.80 4.20
C ALA A 59 7.28 10.87 5.14
N LEU A 60 6.07 10.46 4.74
CA LEU A 60 5.26 9.55 5.54
C LEU A 60 5.92 8.18 5.72
N PHE A 61 6.58 7.65 4.68
CA PHE A 61 7.15 6.31 4.71
C PHE A 61 8.68 6.27 4.86
N GLY A 62 9.34 7.43 4.91
CA GLY A 62 10.80 7.51 5.02
C GLY A 62 11.51 7.01 3.77
N LEU A 63 10.93 7.27 2.59
CA LEU A 63 11.42 6.79 1.29
C LEU A 63 12.26 7.85 0.60
N ARG A 64 13.21 7.41 -0.23
CA ARG A 64 13.93 8.25 -1.20
C ARG A 64 13.09 8.49 -2.46
N SER A 65 13.42 9.53 -3.21
CA SER A 65 12.67 9.94 -4.42
C SER A 65 12.52 8.82 -5.45
N GLU A 66 13.58 8.03 -5.61
CA GLU A 66 13.74 6.94 -6.55
C GLU A 66 12.99 5.67 -6.13
N GLU A 67 12.65 5.54 -4.84
CA GLU A 67 12.04 4.33 -4.28
C GLU A 67 10.53 4.26 -4.52
N ALA A 68 9.91 5.36 -4.94
CA ALA A 68 8.48 5.44 -5.14
C ALA A 68 8.07 6.19 -6.41
N TYR A 69 6.97 5.74 -7.00
CA TYR A 69 6.25 6.46 -8.04
C TYR A 69 4.99 7.10 -7.46
N TRP A 70 4.73 8.38 -7.72
CA TRP A 70 3.58 9.07 -7.13
C TRP A 70 2.57 9.54 -8.18
N MET A 71 1.32 9.11 -7.99
CA MET A 71 0.16 9.51 -8.77
C MET A 71 -0.83 10.25 -7.87
N GLN A 72 -1.56 11.18 -8.48
CA GLN A 72 -2.61 11.94 -7.80
C GLN A 72 -3.92 11.83 -8.55
N ALA A 73 -5.01 11.62 -7.82
CA ALA A 73 -6.36 11.55 -8.35
C ALA A 73 -7.35 12.20 -7.37
N SER A 74 -8.12 13.18 -7.84
CA SER A 74 -9.18 13.79 -7.03
C SER A 74 -10.11 12.71 -6.49
N PHE A 75 -10.32 12.71 -5.17
CA PHE A 75 -11.16 11.72 -4.48
C PHE A 75 -10.73 10.26 -4.64
N ASN A 76 -9.49 10.00 -5.09
CA ASN A 76 -9.03 8.68 -5.55
C ASN A 76 -9.86 8.12 -6.71
N GLU A 77 -10.46 8.97 -7.56
CA GLU A 77 -11.17 8.54 -8.75
C GLU A 77 -10.21 8.15 -9.88
N CYS A 78 -10.30 6.90 -10.34
CA CYS A 78 -9.41 6.37 -11.37
C CYS A 78 -9.96 6.64 -12.78
N GLY A 79 -9.70 7.85 -13.29
CA GLY A 79 -9.90 8.20 -14.70
C GLY A 79 -8.89 7.54 -15.64
N ALA A 80 -9.01 7.82 -16.94
CA ALA A 80 -8.13 7.26 -17.97
C ALA A 80 -6.66 7.67 -17.79
N ASP A 81 -6.42 8.88 -17.29
CA ASP A 81 -5.12 9.44 -16.95
C ASP A 81 -4.44 8.69 -15.80
N VAL A 82 -5.19 8.44 -14.72
CA VAL A 82 -4.71 7.67 -13.55
C VAL A 82 -4.47 6.22 -13.96
N ALA A 83 -5.35 5.64 -14.77
CA ALA A 83 -5.19 4.28 -15.27
C ALA A 83 -3.94 4.13 -16.15
N ALA A 84 -3.69 5.06 -17.08
CA ALA A 84 -2.47 5.07 -17.90
C ALA A 84 -1.20 5.20 -17.04
N SER A 85 -1.24 6.05 -16.01
CA SER A 85 -0.11 6.24 -15.09
C SER A 85 0.14 4.98 -14.25
N ALA A 86 -0.92 4.34 -13.78
CA ALA A 86 -0.84 3.07 -13.06
C ALA A 86 -0.39 1.92 -13.96
N GLU A 87 -0.81 1.88 -15.23
CA GLU A 87 -0.32 0.91 -16.20
C GLU A 87 1.18 1.03 -16.42
N TRP A 88 1.65 2.27 -16.60
CA TRP A 88 3.08 2.55 -16.74
C TRP A 88 3.86 2.07 -15.51
N ALA A 89 3.44 2.46 -14.31
CA ALA A 89 4.14 2.06 -13.08
C ALA A 89 4.10 0.54 -12.86
N LEU A 90 2.91 -0.06 -12.88
CA LEU A 90 2.71 -1.43 -12.43
C LEU A 90 3.08 -2.48 -13.48
N LYS A 91 2.81 -2.22 -14.77
CA LYS A 91 3.12 -3.19 -15.84
C LYS A 91 4.43 -2.92 -16.54
N GLN A 92 4.67 -1.67 -16.94
CA GLN A 92 5.83 -1.34 -17.79
C GLN A 92 7.09 -1.21 -16.94
N TRP A 93 7.03 -0.44 -15.86
CA TRP A 93 8.14 -0.27 -14.93
C TRP A 93 8.26 -1.45 -13.97
N GLY A 94 7.18 -2.22 -13.78
CA GLY A 94 7.14 -3.39 -12.92
C GLY A 94 7.15 -3.05 -11.44
N VAL A 95 6.62 -1.89 -11.05
CA VAL A 95 6.46 -1.52 -9.63
C VAL A 95 5.55 -2.55 -8.97
N PRO A 96 6.04 -3.31 -7.97
CA PRO A 96 5.35 -4.49 -7.49
C PRO A 96 4.23 -4.20 -6.47
N LEU A 97 4.19 -2.97 -5.93
CA LEU A 97 3.30 -2.59 -4.84
C LEU A 97 2.52 -1.30 -5.17
N LEU A 98 1.21 -1.33 -5.03
CA LEU A 98 0.36 -0.13 -5.11
C LEU A 98 -0.16 0.23 -3.72
N VAL A 99 0.02 1.48 -3.31
CA VAL A 99 -0.52 2.03 -2.06
C VAL A 99 -1.50 3.16 -2.39
N VAL A 100 -2.77 2.97 -2.03
CA VAL A 100 -3.79 4.02 -2.12
C VAL A 100 -3.96 4.67 -0.74
N LEU A 101 -3.66 5.96 -0.65
CA LEU A 101 -3.79 6.73 0.58
C LEU A 101 -5.20 7.33 0.68
N ALA A 102 -5.93 6.94 1.72
CA ALA A 102 -7.25 7.47 2.09
C ALA A 102 -7.13 8.50 3.23
N HIS A 103 -7.89 9.60 3.12
CA HIS A 103 -7.80 10.75 4.01
C HIS A 103 -9.17 11.42 4.26
N GLN A 104 -10.10 10.71 4.92
CA GLN A 104 -11.49 11.15 5.11
C GLN A 104 -11.64 12.56 5.71
N ALA A 105 -10.95 12.85 6.80
CA ALA A 105 -11.19 14.08 7.56
C ALA A 105 -10.45 15.31 7.00
N THR A 106 -9.41 15.10 6.19
CA THR A 106 -8.46 16.15 5.81
C THR A 106 -8.52 16.51 4.34
N CYS A 107 -9.48 15.95 3.57
CA CYS A 107 -9.64 16.32 2.18
C CYS A 107 -10.08 17.77 2.03
N ARG A 108 -9.22 18.58 1.39
CA ARG A 108 -9.49 20.00 1.10
C ARG A 108 -10.64 20.23 0.12
N PHE A 109 -10.92 19.27 -0.76
CA PHE A 109 -11.94 19.42 -1.79
C PHE A 109 -13.33 19.01 -1.32
N SER A 110 -13.42 17.95 -0.52
CA SER A 110 -14.69 17.46 0.02
C SER A 110 -14.45 16.58 1.25
N PRO A 111 -14.77 17.05 2.47
CA PRO A 111 -14.67 16.26 3.68
C PRO A 111 -15.46 14.95 3.56
N GLY A 112 -14.80 13.82 3.82
CA GLY A 112 -15.40 12.49 3.78
C GLY A 112 -15.34 11.78 2.42
N ALA A 113 -15.04 12.48 1.31
CA ALA A 113 -15.03 11.88 -0.02
C ALA A 113 -13.86 10.89 -0.22
N CYS A 114 -12.66 11.19 0.27
CA CYS A 114 -11.45 10.39 0.07
C CYS A 114 -11.29 9.24 1.06
N GLY A 115 -12.37 8.56 1.41
CA GLY A 115 -12.35 7.54 2.45
C GLY A 115 -11.91 6.15 2.04
N LEU A 116 -11.94 5.23 3.01
CA LEU A 116 -11.71 3.80 2.78
C LEU A 116 -12.56 3.27 1.61
N LYS A 117 -13.83 3.69 1.53
CA LYS A 117 -14.72 3.30 0.43
C LYS A 117 -14.19 3.75 -0.94
N ALA A 118 -13.70 4.99 -1.03
CA ALA A 118 -13.15 5.53 -2.28
C ALA A 118 -11.82 4.85 -2.64
N ALA A 119 -10.92 4.66 -1.68
CA ALA A 119 -9.67 3.94 -1.92
C ALA A 119 -9.89 2.48 -2.35
N ARG A 120 -10.82 1.76 -1.72
CA ARG A 120 -11.19 0.40 -2.16
C ARG A 120 -11.78 0.40 -3.57
N LYS A 121 -12.59 1.39 -3.91
CA LYS A 121 -13.12 1.56 -5.28
C LYS A 121 -11.97 1.79 -6.28
N ALA A 122 -11.03 2.69 -5.96
CA ALA A 122 -9.86 2.97 -6.78
C ALA A 122 -9.04 1.70 -7.09
N VAL A 123 -8.79 0.88 -6.06
CA VAL A 123 -8.12 -0.42 -6.21
C VAL A 123 -8.89 -1.34 -7.16
N ALA A 124 -10.21 -1.46 -6.98
CA ALA A 124 -11.04 -2.30 -7.83
C ALA A 124 -11.07 -1.81 -9.28
N ASP A 125 -11.21 -0.50 -9.49
CA ASP A 125 -11.21 0.13 -10.81
C ASP A 125 -9.86 -0.12 -11.51
N LEU A 126 -8.74 0.10 -10.84
CA LEU A 126 -7.41 -0.13 -11.40
C LEU A 126 -7.18 -1.60 -11.75
N ARG A 127 -7.59 -2.54 -10.90
CA ARG A 127 -7.50 -3.97 -11.23
C ARG A 127 -8.28 -4.31 -12.49
N PHE A 128 -9.50 -3.80 -12.59
CA PHE A 128 -10.36 -4.01 -13.75
C PHE A 128 -9.73 -3.41 -15.02
N LEU A 129 -9.34 -2.14 -14.96
CA LEU A 129 -8.76 -1.42 -16.11
C LEU A 129 -7.44 -2.01 -16.57
N LEU A 130 -6.62 -2.49 -15.64
CA LEU A 130 -5.31 -3.04 -15.94
C LEU A 130 -5.35 -4.56 -16.23
N GLY A 131 -6.48 -5.24 -16.07
CA GLY A 131 -6.55 -6.69 -16.18
C GLY A 131 -5.60 -7.40 -15.18
N MET A 132 -5.46 -6.83 -13.98
CA MET A 132 -4.57 -7.36 -12.95
C MET A 132 -5.34 -8.27 -12.00
N ASP A 133 -5.10 -9.58 -12.10
CA ASP A 133 -5.63 -10.57 -11.15
C ASP A 133 -4.83 -10.60 -9.84
N ARG A 134 -3.60 -10.06 -9.85
CA ARG A 134 -2.66 -10.05 -8.73
C ARG A 134 -1.89 -8.74 -8.71
N GLY A 135 -1.60 -8.25 -7.51
CA GLY A 135 -0.99 -6.96 -7.25
C GLY A 135 -1.49 -6.48 -5.89
N LEU A 136 -0.58 -6.43 -4.92
CA LEU A 136 -0.93 -6.07 -3.55
C LEU A 136 -1.33 -4.60 -3.54
N ALA A 137 -2.60 -4.36 -3.26
CA ALA A 137 -3.10 -3.02 -3.06
C ALA A 137 -3.19 -2.78 -1.56
N ILE A 138 -2.38 -1.84 -1.10
CA ILE A 138 -2.41 -1.36 0.26
C ILE A 138 -3.37 -0.18 0.30
N VAL A 139 -4.43 -0.26 1.09
CA VAL A 139 -5.22 0.92 1.45
C VAL A 139 -4.73 1.43 2.79
N VAL A 140 -4.11 2.62 2.85
CA VAL A 140 -3.77 3.26 4.13
C VAL A 140 -4.78 4.36 4.39
N ALA A 141 -5.63 4.20 5.40
CA ALA A 141 -6.50 5.26 5.88
C ALA A 141 -5.92 5.91 7.14
N ARG A 142 -5.70 7.22 7.10
CA ARG A 142 -5.44 7.99 8.32
C ARG A 142 -6.77 8.42 8.95
N ARG A 143 -6.99 8.02 10.20
CA ARG A 143 -8.01 8.61 11.07
C ARG A 143 -7.33 9.13 12.33
N ASN A 144 -7.21 10.45 12.45
CA ASN A 144 -6.79 11.13 13.70
C ASN A 144 -5.50 10.57 14.34
N GLY A 145 -4.44 10.36 13.56
CA GLY A 145 -3.15 9.87 14.07
C GLY A 145 -3.04 8.34 14.25
N ALA A 146 -4.15 7.59 14.20
CA ALA A 146 -4.13 6.13 14.08
C ALA A 146 -4.35 5.76 12.61
N GLY A 147 -3.28 5.29 11.95
CA GLY A 147 -3.38 4.80 10.58
C GLY A 147 -3.83 3.34 10.56
N LEU A 148 -4.98 3.09 9.93
CA LEU A 148 -5.47 1.74 9.65
C LEU A 148 -5.07 1.40 8.21
N MET A 149 -4.27 0.37 8.03
CA MET A 149 -3.95 -0.20 6.72
C MET A 149 -4.87 -1.41 6.49
N GLU A 150 -5.46 -1.53 5.31
CA GLU A 150 -6.06 -2.77 4.82
C GLU A 150 -5.25 -3.26 3.62
N LEU A 151 -4.76 -4.49 3.70
CA LEU A 151 -4.24 -5.21 2.54
C LEU A 151 -5.39 -5.90 1.82
N ASP A 152 -5.44 -5.73 0.50
CA ASP A 152 -6.29 -6.53 -0.37
C ASP A 152 -5.39 -7.41 -1.25
N GLY A 153 -5.26 -8.68 -0.86
CA GLY A 153 -4.38 -9.67 -1.48
C GLY A 153 -3.75 -10.61 -0.43
N PRO A 154 -3.09 -11.71 -0.85
CA PRO A 154 -2.39 -12.57 0.10
C PRO A 154 -1.34 -11.75 0.85
N ALA A 155 -1.28 -11.90 2.18
CA ALA A 155 -0.21 -11.31 2.97
C ALA A 155 1.13 -11.72 2.37
N PRO A 156 2.11 -10.82 2.23
CA PRO A 156 3.46 -11.30 2.07
C PRO A 156 3.84 -12.08 3.34
N PRO A 157 4.64 -13.14 3.25
CA PRO A 157 4.98 -14.02 4.37
C PRO A 157 5.46 -13.26 5.60
N ASP A 158 6.20 -12.17 5.38
CA ASP A 158 6.75 -11.33 6.43
C ASP A 158 5.68 -10.51 7.18
N LEU A 159 4.62 -10.05 6.51
CA LEU A 159 3.50 -9.39 7.20
C LEU A 159 2.61 -10.39 7.94
N ALA A 160 2.40 -11.57 7.37
CA ALA A 160 1.73 -12.66 8.07
C ALA A 160 2.51 -13.02 9.35
N ALA A 161 3.84 -13.11 9.27
CA ALA A 161 4.71 -13.35 10.42
C ALA A 161 4.63 -12.22 11.47
N LEU A 162 4.61 -10.95 11.04
CA LEU A 162 4.41 -9.80 11.94
C LEU A 162 3.06 -9.88 12.68
N GLN A 163 1.99 -10.25 11.98
CA GLN A 163 0.66 -10.42 12.60
C GLN A 163 0.59 -11.65 13.51
N MET A 164 1.17 -12.79 13.14
CA MET A 164 1.22 -13.98 13.99
C MET A 164 1.95 -13.72 15.31
N CYS A 165 3.01 -12.90 15.28
CA CYS A 165 3.71 -12.45 16.48
C CYS A 165 2.82 -11.59 17.40
N LYS A 166 1.90 -10.80 16.85
CA LYS A 166 0.92 -10.03 17.62
C LYS A 166 -0.14 -10.92 18.27
N SER A 167 -0.69 -11.89 17.54
CA SER A 167 -1.69 -12.83 18.08
C SER A 167 -1.13 -13.65 19.24
N ARG A 168 0.16 -14.02 19.20
CA ARG A 168 0.83 -14.70 20.32
C ARG A 168 1.05 -13.79 21.53
N LYS A 169 1.37 -12.51 21.33
CA LYS A 169 1.51 -11.54 22.43
C LYS A 169 0.17 -11.14 23.06
N ALA A 170 -0.91 -11.11 22.27
CA ALA A 170 -2.26 -10.83 22.74
C ALA A 170 -2.89 -12.01 23.54
N GLY A 171 -2.38 -13.24 23.36
CA GLY A 171 -2.80 -14.43 24.10
C GLY A 171 -2.03 -14.71 25.38
N VAL A 172 -1.05 -13.87 25.77
CA VAL A 172 -0.41 -13.98 27.09
C VAL A 172 -1.26 -13.17 28.09
N GLU A 173 -2.42 -13.72 28.46
CA GLU A 173 -2.99 -13.38 29.76
C GLU A 173 -1.96 -13.83 30.80
N ARG A 174 -1.31 -12.87 31.47
CA ARG A 174 -0.49 -13.17 32.65
C ARG A 174 -1.42 -13.91 33.61
N PRO A 175 -1.04 -15.07 34.17
CA PRO A 175 -1.84 -15.69 35.20
C PRO A 175 -2.00 -14.70 36.34
N VAL A 176 -3.22 -14.19 36.50
CA VAL A 176 -3.63 -13.41 37.65
C VAL A 176 -3.73 -14.42 38.79
N GLY A 177 -2.69 -14.45 39.62
CA GLY A 177 -2.69 -15.19 40.88
C GLY A 177 -1.81 -16.43 40.88
N ALA A 178 -0.54 -16.25 41.22
CA ALA A 178 0.12 -17.16 42.14
C ALA A 178 0.51 -16.30 43.35
N ARG A 179 -0.07 -16.65 44.51
CA ARG A 179 0.15 -16.02 45.81
C ARG A 179 1.57 -16.26 46.30
#